data_AF-A0A9E8HKR3-F1
#
_entry.id   AF-A0A9E8HKR3-F1
#
_cell.length_a   1.000
_cell.length_b   1.000
_cell.length_c   1.000
_cell.angle_alpha   90.00
_cell.angle_beta   90.00
_cell.angle_gamma   90.00
#
_symmetry.space_group_name_H-M   'P 1'
#
loop_
_entity.id
_entity.type
_entity.pdbx_description
1 polymer ?
#
loop_
_entity_poly.entity_id
_entity_poly.type
_entity_poly.pdbx_seq_one_letter_code
_entity_poly.pdbx_strand_id
1 'polypeptide(L)'
;MTRPKYKITASDLPFVHAYLLRALEDSHYIEQGNSVAYQFRQFLNRIDLDDDVEHDAEILNRWCEKYLSTNQWNRLKVSIRKMRYRQSNKDVTITLKPEAHAVLQRLIDDGKASSLSDAVLWLNQKTKIT
;
A
#
# COMPACT_ATOMS: atom_id res chain seq x y z
N MET A 1 -16.98 -21.40 0.94
CA MET A 1 -15.72 -21.51 0.17
C MET A 1 -14.63 -20.73 0.89
N THR A 2 -13.54 -21.37 1.29
CA THR A 2 -12.43 -20.72 1.99
C THR A 2 -11.73 -19.75 1.02
N ARG A 3 -11.65 -18.47 1.38
CA ARG A 3 -10.98 -17.46 0.54
C ARG A 3 -9.50 -17.85 0.39
N PRO A 4 -8.92 -17.84 -0.82
CA PRO A 4 -7.52 -18.18 -1.00
C PRO A 4 -6.64 -17.24 -0.16
N LYS A 5 -5.61 -17.82 0.46
CA LYS A 5 -4.58 -17.05 1.17
C LYS A 5 -3.92 -16.10 0.17
N TYR A 6 -3.59 -14.89 0.64
CA TYR A 6 -2.87 -13.92 -0.19
C TYR A 6 -1.49 -14.48 -0.53
N LYS A 7 -1.12 -14.46 -1.82
CA LYS A 7 0.18 -14.86 -2.34
C LYS A 7 0.85 -13.63 -2.93
N ILE A 8 2.10 -13.38 -2.55
CA ILE A 8 2.97 -12.39 -3.19
C ILE A 8 3.25 -12.87 -4.62
N THR A 9 2.97 -12.02 -5.61
CA THR A 9 3.26 -12.28 -7.02
C THR A 9 4.53 -11.53 -7.44
N ALA A 10 5.12 -11.85 -8.60
CA ALA A 10 6.25 -11.10 -9.15
C ALA A 10 6.01 -9.58 -9.20
N SER A 11 4.80 -9.15 -9.58
CA SER A 11 4.42 -7.73 -9.59
C SER A 11 4.36 -7.06 -8.22
N ASP A 12 4.30 -7.84 -7.14
CA ASP A 12 4.34 -7.34 -5.77
C ASP A 12 5.77 -7.20 -5.23
N LEU A 13 6.75 -7.79 -5.91
CA LEU A 13 8.14 -7.91 -5.45
C LEU A 13 8.75 -6.56 -5.04
N PRO A 14 8.67 -5.47 -5.84
CA PRO A 14 9.25 -4.20 -5.46
C PRO A 14 8.59 -3.59 -4.22
N PHE A 15 7.29 -3.82 -4.03
CA PHE A 15 6.54 -3.28 -2.89
C PHE A 15 6.81 -4.06 -1.61
N VAL A 16 6.88 -5.39 -1.71
CA VAL A 16 7.19 -6.27 -0.59
C VAL A 16 8.61 -6.01 -0.12
N HIS A 17 9.55 -5.92 -1.07
CA HIS A 17 10.96 -5.63 -0.82
C HIS A 17 11.13 -4.31 -0.06
N ALA A 18 10.58 -3.21 -0.59
CA ALA A 18 10.64 -1.90 0.05
C ALA A 18 9.98 -1.87 1.44
N TYR A 19 8.85 -2.56 1.61
CA TYR A 19 8.19 -2.65 2.92
C TYR A 19 9.04 -3.42 3.93
N LEU A 20 9.55 -4.61 3.55
CA LEU A 20 10.28 -5.49 4.46
C LEU A 20 11.64 -4.90 4.83
N LEU A 21 12.34 -4.23 3.91
CA LEU A 21 13.58 -3.52 4.23
C LEU A 21 13.39 -2.50 5.36
N ARG A 22 12.30 -1.73 5.31
CA ARG A 22 11.94 -0.76 6.34
C ARG A 22 11.46 -1.45 7.62
N ALA A 23 10.59 -2.45 7.50
CA ALA A 23 10.03 -3.13 8.65
C ALA A 23 11.11 -3.85 9.48
N LEU A 24 12.12 -4.42 8.82
CA LEU A 24 13.26 -5.09 9.44
C LEU A 24 14.35 -4.13 9.94
N GLU A 25 14.14 -2.81 9.90
CA GLU A 25 14.96 -1.87 10.70
C GLU A 25 14.60 -1.96 12.18
N ASP A 26 13.34 -2.32 12.49
CA ASP A 26 12.94 -2.61 13.85
C ASP A 26 13.40 -4.02 14.24
N SER A 27 14.37 -4.07 15.15
CA SER A 27 14.91 -5.31 15.73
C SER A 27 13.87 -6.20 16.41
N HIS A 28 12.71 -5.66 16.79
CA HIS A 28 11.61 -6.40 17.39
C HIS A 28 10.47 -6.70 16.41
N TYR A 29 10.63 -6.35 15.13
CA TYR A 29 9.59 -6.64 14.14
C TYR A 29 9.29 -8.13 14.11
N ILE A 30 10.30 -9.01 14.05
CA ILE A 30 10.06 -10.45 13.99
C ILE A 30 9.72 -11.00 15.39
N GLU A 31 8.43 -11.22 15.65
CA GLU A 31 7.92 -11.65 16.96
C GLU A 31 8.20 -13.15 17.26
N GLN A 32 8.31 -13.98 16.23
CA GLN A 32 8.33 -15.46 16.36
C GLN A 32 9.57 -16.12 15.73
N GLY A 33 10.61 -15.34 15.45
CA GLY A 33 11.76 -15.75 14.65
C GLY A 33 12.98 -16.17 15.46
N ASN A 34 13.90 -16.85 14.76
CA ASN A 34 15.26 -17.12 15.22
C ASN A 34 16.28 -16.27 14.43
N SER A 35 17.57 -16.48 14.66
CA SER A 35 18.65 -15.78 13.95
C SER A 35 18.52 -15.81 12.41
N VAL A 36 17.96 -16.88 11.83
CA VAL A 36 17.73 -17.02 10.38
C VAL A 36 16.71 -16.00 9.88
N ALA A 37 15.68 -15.71 10.69
CA ALA A 37 14.68 -14.71 10.34
C ALA A 37 15.31 -13.31 10.24
N TYR A 38 16.27 -12.99 11.11
CA TYR A 38 17.02 -11.73 11.08
C TYR A 38 18.05 -11.65 9.95
N GLN A 39 18.63 -12.78 9.55
CA GLN A 39 19.55 -12.85 8.40
C GLN A 39 18.86 -12.59 7.06
N PHE A 40 17.53 -12.68 7.00
CA PHE A 40 16.76 -12.47 5.77
C PHE A 40 16.92 -11.06 5.17
N ARG A 41 17.31 -10.07 5.98
CA ARG A 41 17.68 -8.75 5.46
C ARG A 41 18.83 -8.83 4.44
N GLN A 42 19.78 -9.76 4.62
CA GLN A 42 20.85 -9.98 3.66
C GLN A 42 20.34 -10.54 2.34
N PHE A 43 19.32 -11.41 2.38
CA PHE A 43 18.64 -11.90 1.18
C PHE A 43 17.92 -10.74 0.49
N LEU A 44 17.12 -9.94 1.21
CA LEU A 44 16.43 -8.78 0.64
C LEU A 44 17.38 -7.81 -0.07
N ASN A 45 18.56 -7.54 0.51
CA ASN A 45 19.55 -6.67 -0.11
C ASN A 45 20.17 -7.23 -1.40
N ARG A 46 20.02 -8.53 -1.66
CA ARG A 46 20.57 -9.24 -2.84
C ARG A 46 19.53 -9.59 -3.88
N ILE A 47 18.24 -9.45 -3.57
CA ILE A 47 17.16 -9.66 -4.54
C ILE A 47 17.41 -8.73 -5.72
N ASP A 48 17.50 -9.34 -6.90
CA ASP A 48 17.46 -8.62 -8.16
C ASP A 48 15.98 -8.49 -8.56
N LEU A 49 15.50 -7.27 -8.72
CA LEU A 49 14.10 -7.05 -9.09
C LEU A 49 13.84 -7.24 -10.59
N ASP A 50 14.89 -7.52 -11.37
CA ASP A 50 14.84 -7.72 -12.81
C ASP A 50 15.17 -9.17 -13.24
N ASP A 51 15.68 -10.03 -12.34
CA ASP A 51 16.04 -11.43 -12.60
C ASP A 51 15.25 -12.42 -11.73
N ASP A 52 14.81 -13.52 -12.32
CA ASP A 52 13.98 -14.60 -11.71
C ASP A 52 12.94 -14.15 -10.65
N VAL A 53 12.17 -13.12 -10.98
CA VAL A 53 11.20 -12.46 -10.07
C VAL A 53 10.12 -13.38 -9.49
N GLU A 54 9.79 -14.47 -10.18
CA GLU A 54 8.84 -15.47 -9.69
C GLU A 54 9.47 -16.32 -8.57
N HIS A 55 10.73 -16.73 -8.73
CA HIS A 55 11.46 -17.47 -7.70
C HIS A 55 11.60 -16.63 -6.43
N ASP A 56 11.97 -15.36 -6.56
CA ASP A 56 12.11 -14.46 -5.41
C ASP A 56 10.77 -14.18 -4.72
N ALA A 57 9.68 -14.06 -5.47
CA ALA A 57 8.34 -13.97 -4.91
C ALA A 57 7.97 -15.24 -4.11
N GLU A 58 8.37 -16.43 -4.58
CA GLU A 58 8.16 -17.68 -3.83
C GLU A 58 8.99 -17.75 -2.55
N ILE A 59 10.25 -17.33 -2.58
CA ILE A 59 11.10 -17.26 -1.38
C ILE A 59 10.47 -16.33 -0.34
N LEU A 60 10.01 -15.14 -0.76
CA LEU A 60 9.35 -14.19 0.12
C LEU A 60 8.05 -14.74 0.71
N ASN A 61 7.22 -15.41 -0.09
CA ASN A 61 6.02 -16.07 0.44
C ASN A 61 6.39 -17.07 1.55
N ARG A 62 7.34 -17.96 1.30
CA ARG A 62 7.75 -19.00 2.27
C ARG A 62 8.31 -18.39 3.55
N TRP A 63 9.16 -17.37 3.41
CA TRP A 63 9.73 -16.68 4.57
C TRP A 63 8.65 -15.99 5.38
N CYS A 64 7.77 -15.26 4.72
CA CYS A 64 6.73 -14.52 5.42
C CYS A 64 5.71 -15.43 6.10
N GLU A 65 5.28 -16.51 5.44
CA GLU A 65 4.37 -17.50 6.04
C GLU A 65 4.98 -18.19 7.26
N LYS A 66 6.32 -18.34 7.28
CA LYS A 66 7.03 -19.02 8.36
C LYS A 66 7.30 -18.11 9.56
N TYR A 67 7.60 -16.83 9.35
CA TYR A 67 8.14 -15.96 10.40
C TYR A 67 7.28 -14.74 10.75
N LEU A 68 6.32 -14.36 9.90
CA LEU A 68 5.41 -13.26 10.21
C LEU A 68 4.16 -13.78 10.92
N SER A 69 3.78 -13.10 12.00
CA SER A 69 2.48 -13.34 12.63
C SER A 69 1.35 -12.91 11.69
N THR A 70 0.14 -13.44 11.93
CA THR A 70 -1.06 -13.09 11.14
C THR A 70 -1.28 -11.58 11.05
N ASN A 71 -1.00 -10.85 12.13
CA ASN A 71 -1.12 -9.39 12.17
C ASN A 71 -0.10 -8.70 11.27
N GLN A 72 1.16 -9.15 11.30
CA GLN A 72 2.22 -8.63 10.44
C GLN A 72 1.93 -8.92 8.96
N TRP A 73 1.46 -10.13 8.65
CA TRP A 73 1.07 -10.52 7.30
C TRP A 73 -0.08 -9.67 6.76
N ASN A 74 -1.08 -9.39 7.58
CA ASN A 74 -2.19 -8.49 7.21
C ASN A 74 -1.71 -7.06 6.97
N ARG A 75 -0.80 -6.53 7.82
CA ARG A 75 -0.22 -5.18 7.65
C ARG A 75 0.60 -5.08 6.35
N LEU A 76 1.41 -6.10 6.05
CA LEU A 76 2.17 -6.19 4.80
C LEU A 76 1.21 -6.13 3.60
N LYS A 77 0.19 -6.99 3.58
CA LYS A 77 -0.81 -7.06 2.49
C LYS A 77 -1.52 -5.73 2.25
N VAL A 78 -1.94 -5.03 3.32
CA VAL A 78 -2.58 -3.71 3.19
C VAL A 78 -1.60 -2.69 2.62
N SER A 79 -0.35 -2.73 3.06
CA SER A 79 0.70 -1.83 2.59
C SER A 79 1.00 -2.03 1.10
N ILE A 80 1.15 -3.28 0.65
CA ILE A 80 1.38 -3.62 -0.76
C ILE A 80 0.22 -3.12 -1.62
N ARG A 81 -1.03 -3.38 -1.21
CA ARG A 81 -2.21 -2.88 -1.93
C ARG A 81 -2.22 -1.36 -2.08
N LYS A 82 -1.83 -0.65 -1.01
CA LYS A 82 -1.74 0.81 -1.02
C LYS A 82 -0.62 1.31 -1.93
N MET A 83 0.53 0.65 -1.92
CA MET A 83 1.66 0.98 -2.79
C MET A 83 1.33 0.74 -4.27
N ARG A 84 0.69 -0.40 -4.58
CA ARG A 84 0.18 -0.73 -5.91
C ARG A 84 -0.80 0.33 -6.40
N TYR A 85 -1.77 0.69 -5.56
CA TYR A 85 -2.74 1.74 -5.88
C TYR A 85 -2.06 3.07 -6.19
N ARG A 86 -1.09 3.49 -5.37
CA ARG A 86 -0.31 4.72 -5.58
C ARG A 86 0.52 4.72 -6.85
N GLN A 87 1.02 3.57 -7.29
CA GLN A 87 1.75 3.47 -8.56
C GLN A 87 0.81 3.66 -9.75
N SER A 88 -0.39 3.09 -9.70
CA SER A 88 -1.38 3.18 -10.78
C SER A 88 -2.17 4.48 -10.79
N ASN A 89 -2.31 5.15 -9.64
CA ASN A 89 -3.20 6.28 -9.49
C ASN A 89 -2.47 7.63 -9.50
N LYS A 90 -3.13 8.65 -10.04
CA LYS A 90 -2.62 10.02 -10.21
C LYS A 90 -3.24 11.01 -9.21
N ASP A 91 -3.82 10.49 -8.13
CA ASP A 91 -4.39 11.33 -7.09
C ASP A 91 -3.33 12.25 -6.48
N VAL A 92 -3.72 13.50 -6.27
CA VAL A 92 -2.91 14.51 -5.60
C VAL A 92 -3.41 14.71 -4.18
N THR A 93 -2.48 14.77 -3.22
CA THR A 93 -2.80 15.16 -1.85
C THR A 93 -2.69 16.66 -1.72
N ILE A 94 -3.78 17.33 -1.36
CA ILE A 94 -3.81 18.78 -1.10
C ILE A 94 -4.15 19.05 0.36
N THR A 95 -3.68 20.17 0.88
CA THR A 95 -4.09 20.67 2.19
C THR A 95 -5.16 21.75 1.99
N LEU A 96 -6.30 21.59 2.65
CA LEU A 96 -7.41 22.56 2.62
C LEU A 96 -7.59 23.21 3.98
N LYS A 97 -7.98 24.48 3.98
CA LYS A 97 -8.49 25.13 5.20
C LYS A 97 -9.80 24.42 5.63
N PRO A 98 -10.09 24.31 6.93
CA PRO A 98 -11.32 23.65 7.41
C PRO A 98 -12.60 24.21 6.79
N GLU A 99 -12.67 25.53 6.61
CA GLU A 99 -13.83 26.20 6.00
C GLU A 99 -14.02 25.81 4.53
N ALA A 100 -12.94 25.74 3.75
CA ALA A 100 -12.99 25.33 2.35
C ALA A 100 -13.45 23.87 2.21
N HIS A 101 -12.95 23.00 3.10
CA HIS A 101 -13.42 21.61 3.17
C HIS A 101 -14.91 21.53 3.50
N ALA A 102 -15.40 22.32 4.47
CA ALA A 102 -16.81 22.34 4.86
C ALA A 102 -17.75 22.82 3.75
N VAL A 103 -17.28 23.68 2.83
CA VAL A 103 -18.04 24.08 1.64
C VAL A 103 -18.15 22.91 0.65
N LEU A 104 -17.04 22.25 0.35
CA LEU A 104 -17.04 21.09 -0.55
C LEU A 104 -17.90 19.94 -0.02
N GLN A 105 -17.85 19.68 1.29
CA GLN A 105 -18.67 18.66 1.93
C GLN A 105 -20.16 18.96 1.81
N ARG A 106 -20.57 20.21 2.05
CA ARG A 106 -21.97 20.64 1.87
C ARG A 106 -22.49 20.41 0.45
N LEU A 107 -21.65 20.57 -0.58
CA LEU A 107 -22.06 20.28 -1.97
C LEU A 107 -22.33 18.79 -2.20
N ILE A 108 -21.61 17.91 -1.52
CA ILE A 108 -21.86 16.47 -1.56
C ILE A 108 -23.16 16.15 -0.83
N ASP A 109 -23.34 16.70 0.37
CA ASP A 109 -24.52 16.47 1.20
C ASP A 109 -25.80 16.98 0.51
N ASP A 110 -25.71 18.10 -0.22
CA ASP A 110 -26.77 18.65 -1.07
C ASP A 110 -27.06 17.83 -2.34
N GLY A 111 -26.31 16.75 -2.59
CA GLY A 111 -26.44 15.91 -3.79
C GLY A 111 -25.94 16.56 -5.08
N LYS A 112 -25.20 17.67 -5.00
CA LYS A 112 -24.65 18.38 -6.18
C LYS A 112 -23.39 17.70 -6.72
N ALA A 113 -22.72 16.87 -5.91
CA ALA A 113 -21.54 16.11 -6.31
C ALA A 113 -21.45 14.77 -5.56
N SER A 114 -20.76 13.79 -6.14
CA SER A 114 -20.54 12.45 -5.54
C SER A 114 -19.26 12.33 -4.73
N SER A 115 -18.31 13.26 -4.89
CA SER A 115 -17.02 13.27 -4.19
C SER A 115 -16.47 14.69 -4.07
N LEU A 116 -15.43 14.88 -3.26
CA LEU A 116 -14.77 16.19 -3.11
C LEU A 116 -14.15 16.66 -4.44
N SER A 117 -13.61 15.73 -5.23
CA SER A 117 -13.09 16.03 -6.57
C SER A 117 -14.21 16.48 -7.51
N ASP A 118 -15.36 15.80 -7.48
CA ASP A 118 -16.52 16.19 -8.30
C ASP A 118 -17.07 17.56 -7.87
N ALA A 119 -17.06 17.86 -6.57
CA ALA A 119 -17.50 19.16 -6.05
C ALA A 119 -16.62 20.31 -6.57
N VAL A 120 -15.31 20.11 -6.67
CA VAL A 120 -14.39 21.09 -7.29
C VAL A 120 -14.70 21.28 -8.77
N LEU A 121 -14.94 20.20 -9.50
CA LEU A 121 -15.30 20.27 -10.93
C LEU A 121 -16.65 20.96 -11.15
N TRP A 122 -17.64 20.67 -10.31
CA TRP A 122 -18.95 21.31 -10.33
C TRP A 122 -18.86 22.83 -10.12
N LEU A 123 -18.06 23.27 -9.14
CA LEU A 123 -17.83 24.70 -8.90
C LEU A 123 -17.16 25.37 -10.11
N ASN A 124 -16.15 24.74 -10.70
CA ASN A 124 -15.46 25.26 -11.89
C ASN A 124 -16.38 25.38 -13.11
N GLN A 125 -17.35 24.47 -13.27
CA GLN A 125 -18.33 24.58 -14.35
C GLN A 125 -19.28 25.76 -14.13
N LYS A 126 -19.67 26.06 -12.88
CA LYS A 126 -20.55 27.20 -12.56
C LYS A 126 -19.88 28.54 -12.77
N THR A 127 -18.60 28.69 -12.42
CA THR A 127 -17.86 29.93 -12.63
C THR A 127 -17.61 30.26 -14.10
N LYS A 128 -17.59 29.27 -14.99
CA LYS A 128 -17.45 29.50 -16.45
C LYS A 128 -18.73 29.98 -17.14
N ILE A 129 -19.88 29.84 -16.50
CA ILE A 129 -21.20 30.20 -17.04
C ILE A 129 -21.58 31.65 -16.64
N THR A 130 -20.81 32.27 -15.76
CA THR A 130 -20.97 33.67 -15.31
C THR A 130 -19.93 34.55 -15.99
#